data_AF-A0A8T7KZ26-F1
#
_entry.id   AF-A0A8T7KZ26-F1
#
_cell.length_a   1.000
_cell.length_b   1.000
_cell.length_c   1.000
_cell.angle_alpha   90.00
_cell.angle_beta   90.00
_cell.angle_gamma   90.00
#
_symmetry.space_group_name_H-M   'P 1'
#
loop_
_entity.id
_entity.type
_entity.pdbx_description
1 polymer ?
#
loop_
_entity_poly.entity_id
_entity_poly.type
_entity_poly.pdbx_seq_one_letter_code
_entity_poly.pdbx_strand_id
1 'polypeptide(L)'
;LAFPPRLVRLFRLSGPLLEVALKAAPLRDFFGGQIDRLVVGPGEAERQSGRAWLWAQARNARGETRQAGLETVEAYRFTAEAGVRVVERVLDGVYRGALTPALAFGADFPLEIPGTQRHDYPA
;
A
#
# COMPACT_ATOMS: atom_id res chain seq x y z
N LEU A 1 -9.39 9.61 -2.43
CA LEU A 1 -10.73 9.85 -1.83
C LEU A 1 -10.60 10.97 -0.79
N ALA A 2 -11.04 12.18 -1.10
CA ALA A 2 -11.06 13.29 -0.13
C ALA A 2 -12.35 13.21 0.68
N PHE A 3 -12.25 12.88 1.97
CA PHE A 3 -13.41 12.88 2.84
C PHE A 3 -13.87 14.33 3.11
N PRO A 4 -15.18 14.63 3.03
CA PRO A 4 -15.69 15.97 3.30
C PRO A 4 -15.28 16.46 4.69
N PRO A 5 -14.82 17.71 4.85
CA PRO A 5 -14.32 18.22 6.15
C PRO A 5 -15.37 18.17 7.27
N ARG A 6 -16.67 18.15 6.93
CA ARG A 6 -17.77 17.95 7.89
C ARG A 6 -17.80 16.54 8.48
N LEU A 7 -17.51 15.52 7.67
CA LEU A 7 -17.40 14.13 8.12
C LEU A 7 -16.19 13.95 9.03
N VAL A 8 -15.04 14.54 8.66
CA VAL A 8 -13.82 14.50 9.50
C VAL A 8 -14.06 15.15 10.88
N ARG A 9 -14.79 16.28 10.92
CA ARG A 9 -15.13 16.95 12.18
C ARG A 9 -16.13 16.17 13.03
N LEU A 10 -17.11 15.52 12.39
CA LEU A 10 -18.09 14.66 13.06
C LEU A 10 -17.41 13.43 13.70
N PHE A 11 -16.51 12.76 12.97
CA PHE A 11 -15.73 11.63 13.46
C PHE A 11 -14.85 11.97 14.67
N ARG A 12 -14.26 13.17 14.72
CA ARG A 12 -13.45 13.63 15.88
C ARG A 12 -14.28 13.88 17.13
N LEU A 13 -15.55 14.26 16.98
CA LEU A 13 -16.46 14.52 18.10
C LEU A 13 -17.14 13.23 18.57
N SER A 14 -17.41 12.28 17.68
CA SER A 14 -17.99 10.97 18.01
C SER A 14 -16.97 9.93 18.45
N GLY A 15 -15.66 10.24 18.40
CA GLY A 15 -14.54 9.33 18.66
C GLY A 15 -14.68 8.49 19.94
N PRO A 16 -14.95 9.07 21.12
CA PRO A 16 -15.01 8.30 22.38
C PRO A 16 -16.20 7.32 22.42
N LEU A 17 -17.36 7.73 21.91
CA LEU A 17 -18.57 6.91 21.87
C LEU A 17 -18.48 5.79 20.83
N LEU A 18 -17.90 6.11 19.67
CA LEU A 18 -17.65 5.14 18.60
C LEU A 18 -16.61 4.10 19.03
N GLU A 19 -15.59 4.50 19.78
CA GLU A 19 -14.59 3.56 20.33
C GLU A 19 -15.20 2.55 21.30
N VAL A 20 -16.11 3.00 22.19
CA VAL A 20 -16.84 2.11 23.11
C VAL A 20 -17.79 1.18 22.35
N ALA A 21 -18.50 1.69 21.33
CA ALA A 21 -19.38 0.88 20.49
C ALA A 21 -18.61 -0.18 19.69
N LEU A 22 -17.43 0.15 19.15
CA LEU A 22 -16.55 -0.79 18.42
C LEU A 22 -15.82 -1.79 19.33
N LYS A 23 -15.79 -1.55 20.65
CA LYS A 23 -15.30 -2.50 21.66
C LYS A 23 -16.32 -3.59 22.00
N ALA A 24 -17.58 -3.46 21.60
CA ALA A 24 -18.57 -4.51 21.77
C ALA A 24 -18.31 -5.66 20.78
N ALA A 25 -17.95 -6.84 21.29
CA ALA A 25 -17.67 -8.05 20.50
C ALA A 25 -18.75 -8.42 19.46
N PRO A 26 -20.07 -8.36 19.76
CA PRO A 26 -21.09 -8.71 18.76
C PRO A 26 -21.13 -7.74 17.58
N LEU A 27 -20.82 -6.45 17.83
CA LEU A 27 -20.80 -5.43 16.79
C LEU A 27 -19.59 -5.64 15.87
N ARG A 28 -18.44 -5.96 16.46
CA ARG A 28 -17.20 -6.26 15.74
C ARG A 28 -17.34 -7.50 14.85
N ASP A 29 -17.93 -8.58 15.37
CA ASP A 29 -18.10 -9.83 14.62
C ASP A 29 -19.13 -9.67 13.50
N PHE A 30 -20.21 -8.90 13.73
CA PHE A 30 -21.18 -8.56 12.71
C PHE A 30 -20.55 -7.75 11.56
N PHE A 31 -19.80 -6.69 11.88
CA PHE A 31 -19.11 -5.90 10.85
C PHE A 31 -18.00 -6.69 10.16
N GLY A 32 -17.27 -7.55 10.88
CA GLY A 32 -16.28 -8.47 10.31
C GLY A 32 -16.90 -9.40 9.26
N GLY A 33 -18.00 -10.09 9.61
CA GLY A 33 -18.70 -10.97 8.68
C GLY A 33 -19.35 -10.27 7.48
N GLN A 34 -19.69 -8.98 7.61
CA GLN A 34 -20.15 -8.15 6.49
C GLN A 34 -18.98 -7.75 5.58
N ILE A 35 -17.83 -7.39 6.15
CA ILE A 35 -16.62 -7.07 5.39
C ILE A 35 -16.15 -8.30 4.60
N ASP A 36 -16.10 -9.48 5.21
CA ASP A 36 -15.68 -10.71 4.53
C ASP A 36 -16.60 -11.10 3.36
N ARG A 37 -17.88 -10.70 3.40
CA ARG A 37 -18.84 -10.91 2.31
C ARG A 37 -18.78 -9.84 1.23
N LEU A 38 -18.30 -8.64 1.57
CA LEU A 38 -18.19 -7.50 0.67
C LEU A 38 -16.82 -7.43 -0.03
N VAL A 39 -15.76 -7.95 0.60
CA VAL A 39 -14.42 -8.02 0.04
C VAL A 39 -14.33 -9.26 -0.86
N VAL A 40 -15.00 -9.18 -2.01
CA VAL A 40 -14.66 -10.00 -3.16
C VAL A 40 -13.40 -9.37 -3.76
N GLY A 41 -12.31 -10.14 -3.86
CA GLY A 41 -11.07 -9.64 -4.49
C GLY A 41 -11.36 -9.05 -5.88
N PRO A 42 -10.61 -8.02 -6.31
CA PRO A 42 -10.94 -7.26 -7.50
C PRO A 42 -11.11 -8.19 -8.72
N GLY A 43 -12.22 -7.99 -9.45
CA GLY A 43 -12.52 -8.75 -10.65
C GLY A 43 -11.42 -8.57 -11.71
N GLU A 44 -11.42 -9.43 -12.76
CA GLU A 44 -10.45 -9.36 -13.86
C GLU A 44 -10.33 -7.94 -14.46
N ALA A 45 -11.46 -7.25 -14.61
CA ALA A 45 -11.53 -5.89 -15.16
C ALA A 45 -10.92 -4.84 -14.20
N GLU A 46 -11.17 -4.95 -12.88
CA GLU A 46 -10.56 -4.07 -11.88
C GLU A 46 -9.05 -4.31 -11.75
N ARG A 47 -8.58 -5.54 -11.98
CA ARG A 47 -7.14 -5.85 -12.07
C ARG A 47 -6.46 -5.21 -13.28
N GLN A 48 -7.19 -5.00 -14.37
CA GLN A 48 -6.64 -4.39 -15.59
C GLN A 48 -6.55 -2.86 -15.51
N SER A 49 -7.53 -2.19 -14.88
CA SER A 49 -7.56 -0.73 -14.76
C SER A 49 -7.12 -0.19 -13.40
N GLY A 50 -6.99 -1.07 -12.40
CA GLY A 50 -6.62 -0.72 -11.04
C GLY A 50 -5.25 -0.08 -10.96
N ARG A 51 -5.11 0.86 -10.03
CA ARG A 51 -3.86 1.57 -9.71
C ARG A 51 -3.69 1.51 -8.20
N ALA A 52 -2.45 1.42 -7.74
CA ALA A 52 -2.12 1.56 -6.33
C ALA A 52 -1.19 2.74 -6.13
N TRP A 53 -1.36 3.44 -5.00
CA TRP A 53 -0.55 4.59 -4.61
C TRP A 53 0.04 4.35 -3.24
N LEU A 54 1.34 4.55 -3.13
CA LEU A 54 2.11 4.48 -1.91
C LEU A 54 2.70 5.86 -1.64
N TRP A 55 2.81 6.22 -0.37
CA TRP A 55 3.52 7.40 0.08
C TRP A 55 4.39 7.02 1.28
N ALA A 56 5.61 7.53 1.27
CA ALA A 56 6.58 7.31 2.33
C ALA A 56 7.22 8.64 2.74
N GLN A 57 7.43 8.81 4.04
CA GLN A 57 8.20 9.90 4.63
C GLN A 57 9.24 9.34 5.58
N ALA A 58 10.47 9.83 5.47
CA ALA A 58 11.53 9.62 6.43
C ALA A 58 11.86 10.95 7.13
N ARG A 59 12.04 10.92 8.45
CA ARG A 59 12.44 12.07 9.27
C ARG A 59 13.63 11.72 10.13
N ASN A 60 14.63 12.61 10.20
CA ASN A 60 15.78 12.42 11.08
C ASN A 60 15.65 13.19 12.41
N ALA A 61 16.60 12.98 13.33
CA ALA A 61 16.61 13.62 14.65
C ALA A 61 16.76 15.15 14.60
N ARG A 62 17.25 15.72 13.49
CA ARG A 62 17.36 17.17 13.28
C ARG A 62 16.06 17.78 12.78
N GLY A 63 15.05 16.95 12.52
CA GLY A 63 13.75 17.38 12.00
C GLY A 63 13.66 17.45 10.48
N GLU A 64 14.73 17.14 9.75
CA GLU A 64 14.74 17.13 8.28
C GLU A 64 13.87 15.98 7.76
N THR A 65 13.06 16.25 6.74
CA THR A 65 12.15 15.27 6.14
C THR A 65 12.46 15.01 4.67
N ARG A 66 12.28 13.77 4.24
CA ARG A 66 12.26 13.38 2.83
C ARG A 66 11.00 12.59 2.55
N GLN A 67 10.40 12.83 1.39
CA GLN A 67 9.12 12.24 1.01
C GLN A 67 9.17 11.74 -0.43
N ALA A 68 8.54 10.60 -0.66
CA ALA A 68 8.36 10.04 -1.99
C ALA A 68 7.00 9.35 -2.10
N GLY A 69 6.41 9.41 -3.29
CA GLY A 69 5.23 8.66 -3.69
C GLY A 69 5.61 7.60 -4.73
N LEU A 70 4.90 6.49 -4.74
CA LEU A 70 5.01 5.48 -5.78
C LEU A 70 3.61 5.17 -6.31
N GLU A 71 3.41 5.33 -7.60
CA GLU A 71 2.21 4.89 -8.29
C GLU A 71 2.53 3.61 -9.05
N THR A 72 1.70 2.58 -8.92
CA THR A 72 1.85 1.30 -9.61
C THR A 72 0.57 0.92 -10.35
N VAL A 73 0.66 -0.12 -11.17
CA VAL A 73 -0.53 -0.90 -11.58
C VAL A 73 -1.23 -1.48 -10.35
N GLU A 74 -2.36 -2.15 -10.57
CA GLU A 74 -3.10 -2.84 -9.50
C GLU A 74 -2.15 -3.71 -8.64
N ALA A 75 -2.38 -3.73 -7.32
CA ALA A 75 -1.43 -4.25 -6.34
C ALA A 75 -1.13 -5.76 -6.51
N TYR A 76 -2.13 -6.58 -6.84
CA TYR A 76 -1.90 -8.00 -7.11
C TYR A 76 -1.16 -8.21 -8.43
N ARG A 77 -1.53 -7.45 -9.47
CA ARG A 77 -0.79 -7.46 -10.74
C ARG A 77 0.68 -7.07 -10.53
N PHE A 78 0.94 -5.98 -9.81
CA PHE A 78 2.28 -5.53 -9.47
C PHE A 78 3.06 -6.62 -8.75
N THR A 79 2.44 -7.27 -7.76
CA THR A 79 3.08 -8.34 -6.98
C THR A 79 3.44 -9.55 -7.85
N ALA A 80 2.54 -9.96 -8.75
CA ALA A 80 2.79 -11.07 -9.67
C ALA A 80 3.94 -10.74 -10.64
N GLU A 81 3.92 -9.54 -11.25
CA GLU A 81 4.96 -9.06 -12.14
C GLU A 81 6.32 -8.89 -11.44
N ALA A 82 6.33 -8.38 -10.21
CA ALA A 82 7.54 -8.26 -9.39
C ALA A 82 8.14 -9.65 -9.10
N GLY A 83 7.29 -10.62 -8.69
CA GLY A 83 7.74 -11.97 -8.36
C GLY A 83 8.46 -12.67 -9.51
N VAL A 84 7.91 -12.59 -10.74
CA VAL A 84 8.54 -13.16 -11.93
C VAL A 84 9.89 -12.50 -12.20
N ARG A 85 9.96 -11.17 -12.17
CA ARG A 85 11.23 -10.44 -12.38
C ARG A 85 12.30 -10.76 -11.35
N VAL A 86 11.91 -10.95 -10.08
CA VAL A 86 12.84 -11.38 -9.03
C VAL A 86 13.43 -12.75 -9.39
N VAL A 87 12.62 -13.70 -9.84
CA VAL A 87 13.08 -15.03 -10.25
C VAL A 87 14.04 -14.92 -11.45
N GLU A 88 13.68 -14.17 -12.49
CA GLU A 88 14.53 -13.93 -13.66
C GLU A 88 15.89 -13.36 -13.27
N ARG A 89 15.90 -12.30 -12.45
CA ARG A 89 17.15 -11.68 -11.95
C ARG A 89 17.99 -12.65 -11.15
N VAL A 90 17.38 -13.43 -10.26
CA VAL A 90 18.10 -14.41 -9.43
C VAL A 90 18.73 -15.50 -10.27
N LEU A 91 18.06 -15.96 -11.34
CA LEU A 91 18.60 -16.97 -12.25
C LEU A 91 19.77 -16.43 -13.09
N ASP A 92 19.75 -15.15 -13.45
CA ASP A 92 20.79 -14.50 -14.27
C ASP A 92 22.00 -13.99 -13.47
N GLY A 93 21.95 -14.03 -12.14
CA GLY A 93 22.96 -13.44 -11.26
C GLY A 93 23.46 -14.36 -10.16
N VAL A 94 24.42 -13.86 -9.36
CA VAL A 94 24.95 -14.57 -8.19
C VAL A 94 24.58 -13.80 -6.93
N TYR A 95 23.58 -14.29 -6.21
CA TYR A 95 23.08 -13.72 -4.96
C TYR A 95 23.36 -14.67 -3.80
N ARG A 96 23.68 -14.13 -2.62
CA ARG A 96 24.02 -14.92 -1.43
C ARG A 96 23.20 -14.47 -0.22
N GLY A 97 22.62 -15.42 0.50
CA GLY A 97 21.84 -15.17 1.71
C GLY A 97 20.38 -14.79 1.42
N ALA A 98 19.69 -14.34 2.46
CA ALA A 98 18.32 -13.84 2.38
C ALA A 98 18.34 -12.33 2.15
N LEU A 99 18.04 -11.91 0.92
CA LEU A 99 18.08 -10.50 0.51
C LEU A 99 16.66 -9.99 0.25
N THR A 100 16.39 -8.75 0.65
CA THR A 100 15.21 -8.03 0.15
C THR A 100 15.47 -7.55 -1.28
N PRO A 101 14.42 -7.31 -2.10
CA PRO A 101 14.62 -6.79 -3.45
C PRO A 101 15.43 -5.49 -3.50
N ALA A 102 15.26 -4.60 -2.52
CA ALA A 102 16.03 -3.35 -2.43
C ALA A 102 17.54 -3.59 -2.23
N LEU A 103 17.91 -4.65 -1.50
CA LEU A 103 19.32 -5.05 -1.31
C LEU A 103 19.89 -5.78 -2.53
N ALA A 104 19.07 -6.61 -3.20
CA ALA A 104 19.52 -7.43 -4.33
C ALA A 104 19.60 -6.64 -5.65
N PHE A 105 18.66 -5.73 -5.90
CA PHE A 105 18.47 -5.08 -7.20
C PHE A 105 18.50 -3.55 -7.12
N GLY A 106 18.55 -2.98 -5.91
CA GLY A 106 18.53 -1.54 -5.67
C GLY A 106 17.13 -0.98 -5.42
N ALA A 107 17.09 0.29 -4.97
CA ALA A 107 15.85 0.98 -4.59
C ALA A 107 14.91 1.27 -5.78
N ASP A 108 15.45 1.26 -7.01
CA ASP A 108 14.70 1.56 -8.23
C ASP A 108 14.06 0.32 -8.88
N PHE A 109 14.24 -0.88 -8.31
CA PHE A 109 13.64 -2.12 -8.83
C PHE A 109 12.13 -2.02 -9.14
N PRO A 110 11.28 -1.39 -8.32
CA PRO A 110 9.86 -1.23 -8.65
C PRO A 110 9.61 -0.49 -9.97
N LEU A 111 10.51 0.40 -10.38
CA LEU A 111 10.37 1.21 -11.60
C LEU A 111 10.57 0.40 -12.88
N GLU A 112 11.09 -0.82 -12.78
CA GLU A 112 11.22 -1.74 -13.90
C GLU A 112 9.88 -2.37 -14.30
N ILE A 113 8.86 -2.27 -13.46
CA ILE A 113 7.51 -2.80 -13.70
C ILE A 113 6.72 -1.76 -14.51
N PRO A 114 6.32 -2.04 -15.76
CA PRO A 114 5.62 -1.10 -16.61
C PRO A 114 4.37 -0.52 -15.95
N GLY A 115 4.20 0.80 -16.09
CA GLY A 115 3.12 1.53 -15.43
C GLY A 115 3.43 1.91 -13.97
N THR A 116 4.65 1.68 -13.49
CA THR A 116 5.13 2.17 -12.19
C THR A 116 5.89 3.48 -12.32
N GLN A 117 5.60 4.46 -11.46
CA GLN A 117 6.23 5.78 -11.44
C GLN A 117 6.52 6.23 -10.01
N ARG A 118 7.68 6.86 -9.79
CA ARG A 118 8.01 7.54 -8.52
C ARG A 118 7.77 9.04 -8.63
N HIS A 119 7.23 9.62 -7.57
CA HIS A 119 7.08 11.06 -7.39
C HIS A 119 7.92 11.50 -6.20
N ASP A 120 8.97 12.28 -6.46
CA ASP A 120 9.80 12.84 -5.39
C ASP A 120 9.22 14.20 -4.96
N TYR A 121 8.97 14.37 -3.67
CA TYR A 121 8.43 15.62 -3.13
C TYR A 121 9.57 16.50 -2.58
N PRO A 122 9.42 17.83 -2.64
CA PRO A 122 10.38 18.75 -2.04
C PRO A 122 10.52 18.52 -0.52
N ALA A 123 11.72 18.81 0.00
CA ALA A 123 12.07 18.69 1.42
C ALA A 123 11.51 19.84 2.25
#